data_AF-A0A2S2PDR0-F1
#
_entry.id   AF-A0A2S2PDR0-F1
#
_cell.length_a   1.000
_cell.length_b   1.000
_cell.length_c   1.000
_cell.angle_alpha   90.00
_cell.angle_beta   90.00
_cell.angle_gamma   90.00
#
_symmetry.space_group_name_H-M   'P 1'
#
loop_
_entity.id
_entity.type
_entity.pdbx_description
1 polymer ?
#
loop_
_entity_poly.entity_id
_entity_poly.type
_entity_poly.pdbx_seq_one_letter_code
_entity_poly.pdbx_strand_id
1 'polypeptide(L)'
;CNSMQLIIKVDDLIFSLICIYRSPNDDLDNFIIALDLFLSQINNSFLSVFCGDININILKNSNISNDYLNIMARNGYLPCINNFTRVTNLSGSCIDHIFIKNIKINKVNSYILRCDITDHYATILMLSDLYTNENIPSYTLKSDMINTSHLDLLIKTENWYSCLDYENVDIMIEVFNSKLKEFINCSSYSNIKYKSKKMFKIKEWITTGIITSIRNRQKLYAKLRTRPFDSNFRQYYISYRNTLNLLIRRSKQLNYQNKLHRAQSNTKQVWNIINEVTGKPYQNTSKINRIINKDGIVIESKVDICNELNSFFVNVASNLGIEHYNNSDKFLFNNNIIEDSIFLKQIDANEIEALLAKIKNHTSFYENGVTNYLLKNVRKSISLPLAIIFNKSLLTGKYSSNFKKCTVIPLFKSGDKLLCGNYRPISLSLTLSKIFEKCIKVRIVNFLNTKSYFSKKQFGFRTGMSTNDALFEVDSFIRKNIDKKYKVLGIFLDVHKAFDCVNHDILLEKLDKAGIRGVANNLFKSFISGRTQRVKIDDFFSESLDISCGVPQGTVLGPLLFIIFINDLLNIKTNINIELFSFADDTAILVSNPTVYNLYYEANNILNTVYGWFCKNKLKLNLT
;
A
#
# COMPACT_ATOMS: atom_id res chain seq x y z
N CYS A 1 -41.66 7.18 46.88
CA CYS A 1 -41.10 7.07 45.52
C CYS A 1 -40.00 8.10 45.31
N ASN A 2 -38.85 7.64 44.83
CA ASN A 2 -37.77 8.54 44.41
C ASN A 2 -37.94 8.76 42.91
N SER A 3 -37.97 10.02 42.47
CA SER A 3 -38.04 10.38 41.06
C SER A 3 -36.83 11.22 40.69
N MET A 4 -36.31 11.01 39.48
CA MET A 4 -35.24 11.80 38.89
C MET A 4 -35.65 12.18 37.48
N GLN A 5 -35.60 13.47 37.16
CA GLN A 5 -35.80 13.97 35.82
C GLN A 5 -34.48 14.50 35.26
N LEU A 6 -34.10 14.02 34.09
CA LEU A 6 -32.93 14.44 33.32
C LEU A 6 -33.40 15.03 32.00
N ILE A 7 -33.11 16.31 31.77
CA ILE A 7 -33.30 16.95 30.48
C ILE A 7 -31.99 16.85 29.71
N ILE A 8 -32.03 16.18 28.57
CA ILE A 8 -30.85 15.93 27.74
C ILE A 8 -31.07 16.61 26.39
N LYS A 9 -30.09 17.42 25.97
CA LYS A 9 -30.08 18.07 24.67
C LYS A 9 -29.01 17.41 23.79
N VAL A 10 -29.42 16.90 22.63
CA VAL A 10 -28.52 16.36 21.60
C VAL A 10 -28.87 17.07 20.30
N ASP A 11 -27.93 17.86 19.79
CA ASP A 11 -28.14 18.80 18.68
C ASP A 11 -29.34 19.74 18.95
N ASP A 12 -30.33 19.78 18.05
CA ASP A 12 -31.56 20.59 18.18
C ASP A 12 -32.70 19.86 18.91
N LEU A 13 -32.48 18.61 19.33
CA LEU A 13 -33.48 17.79 20.02
C LEU A 13 -33.29 17.87 21.53
N ILE A 14 -34.37 18.19 22.23
CA ILE A 14 -34.44 18.18 23.69
C ILE A 14 -35.36 17.04 24.11
N PHE A 15 -34.85 16.11 24.90
CA PHE A 15 -35.63 15.02 25.48
C PHE A 15 -35.56 15.00 27.00
N SER A 16 -36.65 14.55 27.62
CA SER A 16 -36.79 14.42 29.07
C SER A 16 -36.81 12.93 29.44
N LEU A 17 -35.80 12.47 30.16
CA LEU A 17 -35.76 11.15 30.77
C LEU A 17 -36.27 11.24 32.22
N ILE A 18 -37.30 10.47 32.54
CA ILE A 18 -37.93 10.43 33.86
C ILE A 18 -37.73 9.03 34.42
N CYS A 19 -36.95 8.94 35.48
CA CYS A 19 -36.68 7.69 36.19
C CYS A 19 -37.45 7.67 37.51
N ILE A 20 -38.31 6.68 37.74
CA ILE A 20 -39.04 6.52 39.01
C ILE A 20 -38.75 5.15 39.61
N TYR A 21 -38.45 5.15 40.90
CA TYR A 21 -38.42 3.93 41.71
C TYR A 21 -39.54 3.95 42.75
N ARG A 22 -40.32 2.86 42.79
CA ARG A 22 -41.35 2.60 43.81
C ARG A 22 -40.98 1.33 44.57
N SER A 23 -40.93 1.41 45.89
CA SER A 23 -40.67 0.24 46.72
C SER A 23 -41.87 -0.73 46.67
N PRO A 24 -41.67 -2.05 46.76
CA PRO A 24 -42.77 -3.02 46.84
C PRO A 24 -43.74 -2.74 48.00
N ASN A 25 -43.23 -2.17 49.09
CA ASN A 25 -43.99 -1.89 50.32
C ASN A 25 -44.70 -0.52 50.32
N ASP A 26 -44.55 0.27 49.26
CA ASP A 26 -45.21 1.58 49.16
C ASP A 26 -46.72 1.42 48.90
N ASP A 27 -47.52 2.35 49.43
CA ASP A 27 -48.97 2.41 49.20
C ASP A 27 -49.29 2.68 47.72
N LEU A 28 -50.09 1.81 47.10
CA LEU A 28 -50.36 1.83 45.66
C LEU A 28 -51.30 2.97 45.25
N ASP A 29 -52.30 3.26 46.06
CA ASP A 29 -53.32 4.28 45.74
C ASP A 29 -52.72 5.68 45.85
N ASN A 30 -51.95 5.96 46.90
CA ASN A 30 -51.21 7.21 47.03
C ASN A 30 -50.15 7.38 45.94
N PHE A 31 -49.51 6.28 45.50
CA PHE A 31 -48.57 6.34 44.38
C PHE A 31 -49.26 6.72 43.07
N ILE A 32 -50.40 6.13 42.76
CA ILE A 32 -51.18 6.41 41.55
C ILE A 32 -51.62 7.88 41.50
N ILE A 33 -52.12 8.42 42.62
CA ILE A 33 -52.51 9.83 42.73
C ILE A 33 -51.30 10.76 42.56
N ALA A 34 -50.19 10.45 43.24
CA ALA A 34 -48.96 11.26 43.15
C ALA A 34 -48.35 11.22 41.74
N LEU A 35 -48.37 10.06 41.08
CA LEU A 35 -47.90 9.90 39.71
C LEU A 35 -48.74 10.74 38.75
N ASP A 36 -50.06 10.77 38.91
CA ASP A 36 -50.95 11.55 38.06
C ASP A 36 -50.69 13.07 38.19
N LEU A 37 -50.57 13.56 39.43
CA LEU A 37 -50.19 14.95 39.69
C LEU A 37 -48.82 15.28 39.10
N PHE A 38 -47.83 14.39 39.26
CA PHE A 38 -46.50 14.58 38.70
C PHE A 38 -46.52 14.62 37.17
N LEU A 39 -47.24 13.72 36.51
CA LEU A 39 -47.33 13.68 35.05
C LEU A 39 -48.03 14.92 34.47
N SER A 40 -48.98 15.49 35.20
CA SER A 40 -49.68 16.73 34.81
C SER A 40 -48.78 17.98 34.81
N GLN A 41 -47.68 17.95 35.57
CA GLN A 41 -46.73 19.07 35.67
C GLN A 41 -45.61 19.02 34.61
N ILE A 42 -45.50 17.93 33.85
CA ILE A 42 -44.43 17.76 32.86
C ILE A 42 -44.75 18.54 31.58
N ASN A 43 -43.77 19.30 31.10
CA ASN A 43 -43.90 20.12 29.91
C ASN A 43 -44.14 19.27 28.63
N ASN A 44 -45.24 19.53 27.92
CA ASN A 44 -45.69 18.72 26.77
C ASN A 44 -44.86 18.92 25.47
N SER A 45 -43.93 19.88 25.47
CA SER A 45 -43.15 20.27 24.28
C SER A 45 -41.98 19.35 23.95
N PHE A 46 -41.57 18.44 24.85
CA PHE A 46 -40.40 17.58 24.67
C PHE A 46 -40.77 16.14 24.37
N LEU A 47 -39.88 15.43 23.66
CA LEU A 47 -39.91 13.97 23.64
C LEU A 47 -39.62 13.48 25.07
N SER A 48 -40.51 12.70 25.67
CA SER A 48 -40.32 12.23 27.04
C SER A 48 -40.33 10.70 27.14
N VAL A 49 -39.33 10.18 27.86
CA VAL A 49 -39.18 8.75 28.18
C VAL A 49 -39.38 8.59 29.67
N PHE A 50 -40.31 7.75 30.06
CA PHE A 50 -40.54 7.36 31.44
C PHE A 50 -40.02 5.94 31.64
N CYS A 51 -39.15 5.71 32.61
CA CYS A 51 -38.67 4.38 32.92
C CYS A 51 -38.41 4.15 34.41
N GLY A 52 -38.32 2.89 34.82
CA GLY A 52 -37.89 2.53 36.17
C GLY A 52 -38.55 1.28 36.71
N ASP A 53 -38.13 0.89 37.92
CA ASP A 53 -38.69 -0.23 38.66
C ASP A 53 -39.85 0.25 39.53
N ILE A 54 -41.06 -0.04 39.07
CA ILE A 54 -42.31 0.46 39.65
C ILE A 54 -42.93 -0.61 40.56
N ASN A 55 -42.47 -1.86 40.50
CA ASN A 55 -43.05 -2.95 41.28
C ASN A 55 -44.59 -3.11 41.09
N ILE A 56 -45.12 -2.72 39.92
CA ILE A 56 -46.51 -2.95 39.49
C ILE A 56 -46.46 -3.89 38.30
N ASN A 57 -47.04 -5.09 38.44
CA ASN A 57 -47.02 -6.09 37.39
C ASN A 57 -48.12 -5.85 36.36
N ILE A 58 -47.77 -5.25 35.21
CA ILE A 58 -48.73 -4.94 34.13
C ILE A 58 -49.27 -6.17 33.39
N LEU A 59 -48.66 -7.36 33.59
CA LEU A 59 -49.13 -8.61 33.00
C LEU A 59 -50.26 -9.26 33.82
N LYS A 60 -50.50 -8.79 35.05
CA LYS A 60 -51.60 -9.27 35.90
C LYS A 60 -52.77 -8.32 35.74
N ASN A 61 -53.92 -8.80 35.28
CA ASN A 61 -55.12 -7.98 35.09
C ASN A 61 -55.76 -7.63 36.45
N SER A 62 -55.23 -6.62 37.14
CA SER A 62 -55.75 -6.08 38.39
C SER A 62 -56.22 -4.63 38.22
N ASN A 63 -57.15 -4.17 39.06
CA ASN A 63 -57.65 -2.78 39.02
C ASN A 63 -56.49 -1.77 39.04
N ILE A 64 -55.53 -1.96 39.95
CA ILE A 64 -54.34 -1.12 40.10
C ILE A 64 -53.46 -1.10 38.84
N SER A 65 -53.27 -2.25 38.17
CA SER A 65 -52.50 -2.30 36.92
C SER A 65 -53.20 -1.55 35.78
N ASN A 66 -54.53 -1.62 35.74
CA ASN A 66 -55.35 -0.94 34.75
C ASN A 66 -55.37 0.57 35.02
N ASP A 67 -55.48 1.00 36.27
CA ASP A 67 -55.44 2.41 36.66
C ASP A 67 -54.07 3.03 36.34
N TYR A 68 -52.98 2.31 36.61
CA TYR A 68 -51.63 2.71 36.22
C TYR A 68 -51.49 2.90 34.70
N LEU A 69 -51.92 1.91 33.91
CA LEU A 69 -51.87 1.99 32.44
C LEU A 69 -52.77 3.11 31.88
N ASN A 70 -53.95 3.32 32.48
CA ASN A 70 -54.90 4.36 32.09
C ASN A 70 -54.33 5.76 32.34
N ILE A 71 -53.68 5.99 33.48
CA ILE A 71 -53.03 7.28 33.78
C ILE A 71 -51.88 7.56 32.82
N MET A 72 -51.06 6.55 32.52
CA MET A 72 -49.97 6.68 31.55
C MET A 72 -50.52 7.01 30.15
N ALA A 73 -51.53 6.27 29.70
CA ALA A 73 -52.17 6.48 28.40
C ALA A 73 -52.85 7.86 28.30
N ARG A 74 -53.56 8.30 29.34
CA ARG A 74 -54.21 9.63 29.42
C ARG A 74 -53.21 10.76 29.28
N ASN A 75 -52.02 10.59 29.84
CA ASN A 75 -50.93 11.55 29.75
C ASN A 75 -50.10 11.39 28.45
N GLY A 76 -50.49 10.51 27.52
CA GLY A 76 -49.87 10.34 26.20
C GLY A 76 -48.65 9.42 26.18
N TYR A 77 -48.43 8.63 27.23
CA TYR A 77 -47.33 7.66 27.33
C TYR A 77 -47.75 6.28 26.82
N LEU A 78 -46.98 5.74 25.88
CA LEU A 78 -47.19 4.41 25.31
C LEU A 78 -46.19 3.40 25.90
N PRO A 79 -46.63 2.22 26.35
CA PRO A 79 -45.74 1.20 26.89
C PRO A 79 -44.87 0.61 25.78
N CYS A 80 -43.56 0.54 26.05
CA CYS A 80 -42.59 -0.06 25.15
C CYS A 80 -42.31 -1.52 25.52
N ILE A 81 -42.55 -1.94 26.77
CA ILE A 81 -42.19 -3.28 27.26
C ILE A 81 -43.42 -3.96 27.85
N ASN A 82 -43.84 -5.08 27.24
CA ASN A 82 -45.02 -5.85 27.63
C ASN A 82 -44.67 -7.33 27.84
N ASN A 83 -43.49 -7.64 28.42
CA ASN A 83 -43.02 -9.01 28.60
C ASN A 83 -42.18 -9.11 29.88
N PHE A 84 -41.94 -10.32 30.40
CA PHE A 84 -41.30 -10.52 31.70
C PHE A 84 -39.95 -9.79 31.81
N THR A 85 -39.85 -8.89 32.79
CA THR A 85 -38.61 -8.16 33.15
C THR A 85 -37.96 -8.75 34.38
N ARG A 86 -38.72 -9.46 35.22
CA ARG A 86 -38.18 -10.28 36.32
C ARG A 86 -38.70 -11.70 36.18
N VAL A 87 -37.80 -12.68 36.27
CA VAL A 87 -38.16 -14.11 36.19
C VAL A 87 -37.54 -14.84 37.37
N THR A 88 -38.39 -15.39 38.21
CA THR A 88 -38.02 -16.31 39.29
C THR A 88 -38.22 -17.75 38.83
N ASN A 89 -37.73 -18.72 39.62
CA ASN A 89 -37.89 -20.15 39.31
C ASN A 89 -39.38 -20.60 39.23
N LEU A 90 -40.32 -19.79 39.73
CA LEU A 90 -41.74 -20.13 39.86
C LEU A 90 -42.68 -19.17 39.12
N SER A 91 -42.26 -17.93 38.83
CA SER A 91 -43.13 -16.90 38.22
C SER A 91 -42.35 -15.84 37.45
N GLY A 92 -43.02 -15.20 36.48
CA GLY A 92 -42.51 -14.05 35.75
C GLY A 92 -43.39 -12.81 35.96
N SER A 93 -42.78 -11.65 36.15
CA SER A 93 -43.47 -10.37 36.27
C SER A 93 -42.85 -9.32 35.35
N CYS A 94 -43.66 -8.35 34.90
CA CYS A 94 -43.20 -7.16 34.19
C CYS A 94 -43.38 -5.98 35.14
N ILE A 95 -42.30 -5.60 35.82
CA ILE A 95 -42.30 -4.54 36.85
C ILE A 95 -41.33 -3.41 36.54
N ASP A 96 -40.43 -3.63 35.58
CA ASP A 96 -39.50 -2.63 35.05
C ASP A 96 -40.09 -2.07 33.76
N HIS A 97 -40.55 -0.82 33.82
CA HIS A 97 -41.32 -0.24 32.74
C HIS A 97 -40.49 0.74 31.92
N ILE A 98 -40.81 0.81 30.63
CA ILE A 98 -40.39 1.90 29.75
C ILE A 98 -41.62 2.37 28.99
N PHE A 99 -41.95 3.65 29.09
CA PHE A 99 -42.98 4.33 28.33
C PHE A 99 -42.41 5.53 27.59
N ILE A 100 -43.07 5.92 26.50
CA ILE A 100 -42.65 7.05 25.69
C ILE A 100 -43.82 7.90 25.22
N LYS A 101 -43.61 9.22 25.14
CA LYS A 101 -44.60 10.22 24.74
C LYS A 101 -44.04 11.11 23.63
N ASN A 102 -44.91 11.49 22.69
CA ASN A 102 -44.66 12.47 21.61
C ASN A 102 -43.67 12.02 20.51
N ILE A 103 -44.05 11.02 19.69
CA ILE A 103 -43.24 10.54 18.56
C ILE A 103 -44.02 10.57 17.25
N LYS A 104 -43.36 11.05 16.18
CA LYS A 104 -43.72 10.69 14.80
C LYS A 104 -43.32 9.22 14.57
N ILE A 105 -44.31 8.34 14.72
CA ILE A 105 -44.19 6.88 14.69
C ILE A 105 -43.47 6.46 13.41
N ASN A 106 -42.19 6.09 13.47
CA ASN A 106 -41.62 5.29 12.38
C ASN A 106 -40.57 4.24 12.82
N LYS A 107 -39.75 4.40 13.87
CA LYS A 107 -38.92 3.29 14.40
C LYS A 107 -38.52 3.43 15.88
N VAL A 108 -39.40 3.01 16.80
CA VAL A 108 -39.03 2.75 18.21
C VAL A 108 -38.97 1.25 18.42
N ASN A 109 -37.83 0.75 18.89
CA ASN A 109 -37.65 -0.65 19.24
C ASN A 109 -37.26 -0.78 20.70
N SER A 110 -37.91 -1.69 21.41
CA SER A 110 -37.58 -2.05 22.78
C SER A 110 -37.11 -3.51 22.84
N TYR A 111 -36.18 -3.79 23.75
CA TYR A 111 -35.61 -5.11 23.94
C TYR A 111 -35.47 -5.44 25.42
N ILE A 112 -35.59 -6.72 25.74
CA ILE A 112 -35.27 -7.26 27.07
C ILE A 112 -34.03 -8.12 26.91
N LEU A 113 -32.93 -7.69 27.52
CA LEU A 113 -31.67 -8.43 27.50
C LEU A 113 -31.68 -9.45 28.64
N ARG A 114 -31.95 -10.71 28.28
CA ARG A 114 -32.00 -11.83 29.22
C ARG A 114 -30.58 -12.30 29.55
N CYS A 115 -30.05 -11.79 30.66
CA CYS A 115 -28.78 -12.21 31.25
C CYS A 115 -29.02 -12.84 32.63
N ASP A 116 -28.26 -13.88 32.96
CA ASP A 116 -28.39 -14.60 34.24
C ASP A 116 -27.51 -13.97 35.36
N ILE A 117 -27.22 -12.67 35.24
CA ILE A 117 -26.36 -11.92 36.17
C ILE A 117 -27.18 -11.40 37.37
N THR A 118 -28.45 -11.06 37.14
CA THR A 118 -29.40 -10.52 38.14
C THR A 118 -30.77 -11.18 37.94
N ASP A 119 -31.63 -11.13 38.96
CA ASP A 119 -33.00 -11.65 38.90
C ASP A 119 -33.95 -10.77 38.05
N HIS A 120 -33.53 -9.53 37.76
CA HIS A 120 -34.12 -8.65 36.75
C HIS A 120 -33.34 -8.71 35.44
N TYR A 121 -34.05 -8.68 34.32
CA TYR A 121 -33.52 -8.54 32.97
C TYR A 121 -33.39 -7.06 32.61
N ALA A 122 -32.26 -6.69 32.00
CA ALA A 122 -32.04 -5.32 31.55
C ALA A 122 -33.01 -4.94 30.43
N THR A 123 -33.67 -3.80 30.59
CA THR A 123 -34.58 -3.23 29.60
C THR A 123 -33.85 -2.20 28.74
N ILE A 124 -34.02 -2.28 27.42
CA ILE A 124 -33.32 -1.43 26.46
C ILE A 124 -34.33 -0.76 25.56
N LEU A 125 -34.26 0.56 25.48
CA LEU A 125 -34.98 1.36 24.50
C LEU A 125 -34.01 1.85 23.43
N MET A 126 -34.32 1.56 22.16
CA MET A 126 -33.57 2.04 21.02
C MET A 126 -34.45 2.99 20.21
N LEU A 127 -34.08 4.27 20.21
CA LEU A 127 -34.68 5.30 19.37
C LEU A 127 -33.82 5.46 18.12
N SER A 128 -34.42 5.23 16.94
CA SER A 128 -33.73 5.35 15.66
C SER A 128 -34.43 6.36 14.75
N ASP A 129 -33.65 7.05 13.92
CA ASP A 129 -34.11 8.07 12.97
C ASP A 129 -34.84 9.26 13.66
N LEU A 130 -34.28 9.81 14.75
CA LEU A 130 -34.87 10.96 15.46
C LEU A 130 -34.76 12.31 14.70
N TYR A 131 -34.18 12.34 13.50
CA TYR A 131 -34.02 13.56 12.71
C TYR A 131 -35.23 13.84 11.80
N THR A 132 -35.58 15.12 11.72
CA THR A 132 -36.37 15.71 10.65
C THR A 132 -35.82 15.28 9.29
N ASN A 133 -36.72 15.09 8.32
CA ASN A 133 -36.40 14.76 6.92
C ASN A 133 -35.29 15.65 6.33
N GLU A 134 -34.04 15.31 6.57
CA GLU A 134 -32.96 15.60 5.64
C GLU A 134 -32.75 14.34 4.84
N ASN A 135 -33.09 14.45 3.56
CA ASN A 135 -32.73 13.48 2.54
C ASN A 135 -31.28 13.05 2.78
N ILE A 136 -31.07 11.80 3.19
CA ILE A 136 -29.75 11.18 3.20
C ILE A 136 -29.18 11.44 1.81
N PRO A 137 -28.11 12.23 1.65
CA PRO A 137 -27.57 12.45 0.32
C PRO A 137 -27.07 11.08 -0.12
N SER A 138 -27.76 10.52 -1.11
CA SER A 138 -27.13 9.54 -1.98
C SER A 138 -25.95 10.28 -2.59
N TYR A 139 -24.75 10.07 -2.04
CA TYR A 139 -23.54 10.69 -2.57
C TYR A 139 -23.47 10.33 -4.05
N THR A 140 -23.78 11.29 -4.90
CA THR A 140 -23.60 11.20 -6.34
C THR A 140 -22.10 11.31 -6.56
N LEU A 141 -21.45 10.18 -6.74
CA LEU A 141 -20.10 10.18 -7.27
C LEU A 141 -20.24 10.55 -8.75
N LYS A 142 -20.01 11.83 -9.07
CA LYS A 142 -19.63 12.21 -10.43
C LYS A 142 -18.25 11.62 -10.65
N SER A 143 -18.16 10.62 -11.52
CA SER A 143 -16.89 10.14 -12.04
C SER A 143 -16.82 10.50 -13.50
N ASP A 144 -15.83 11.29 -13.88
CA ASP A 144 -15.53 11.54 -15.28
C ASP A 144 -15.03 10.23 -15.90
N MET A 145 -15.77 9.73 -16.88
CA MET A 145 -15.38 8.58 -17.67
C MET A 145 -14.81 9.08 -18.99
N ILE A 146 -13.83 8.35 -19.54
CA ILE A 146 -13.21 8.69 -20.82
C ILE A 146 -13.68 7.66 -21.84
N ASN A 147 -14.31 8.12 -22.93
CA ASN A 147 -14.61 7.27 -24.09
C ASN A 147 -13.31 6.98 -24.84
N THR A 148 -12.73 5.81 -24.57
CA THR A 148 -11.43 5.43 -25.12
C THR A 148 -11.44 5.27 -26.64
N SER A 149 -12.57 4.91 -27.23
CA SER A 149 -12.71 4.74 -28.69
C SER A 149 -12.72 6.10 -29.40
N HIS A 150 -13.41 7.08 -28.81
CA HIS A 150 -13.38 8.45 -29.32
C HIS A 150 -11.98 9.08 -29.15
N LEU A 151 -11.34 8.89 -27.99
CA LEU A 151 -9.97 9.33 -27.76
C LEU A 151 -8.99 8.73 -28.77
N ASP A 152 -9.09 7.44 -29.04
CA ASP A 152 -8.24 6.75 -30.02
C ASP A 152 -8.43 7.32 -31.43
N LEU A 153 -9.66 7.64 -31.82
CA LEU A 153 -9.97 8.29 -33.10
C LEU A 153 -9.36 9.68 -33.20
N LEU A 154 -9.48 10.52 -32.17
CA LEU A 154 -8.88 11.86 -32.14
C LEU A 154 -7.35 11.80 -32.28
N ILE A 155 -6.71 10.92 -31.51
CA ILE A 155 -5.25 10.72 -31.59
C ILE A 155 -4.85 10.24 -32.99
N LYS A 156 -5.63 9.35 -33.61
CA LYS A 156 -5.31 8.79 -34.92
C LYS A 156 -5.49 9.78 -36.08
N THR A 157 -6.42 10.72 -35.94
CA THR A 157 -6.75 11.70 -36.99
C THR A 157 -5.83 12.93 -36.99
N GLU A 158 -5.16 13.20 -35.87
CA GLU A 158 -4.19 14.30 -35.76
C GLU A 158 -2.95 14.07 -36.66
N ASN A 159 -2.52 15.11 -37.37
CA ASN A 159 -1.28 15.07 -38.14
C ASN A 159 -0.06 15.31 -37.23
N TRP A 160 0.43 14.23 -36.62
CA TRP A 160 1.55 14.30 -35.69
C TRP A 160 2.88 14.74 -36.30
N TYR A 161 3.09 14.55 -37.61
CA TYR A 161 4.32 15.00 -38.26
C TYR A 161 4.42 16.53 -38.30
N SER A 162 3.33 17.22 -38.66
CA SER A 162 3.30 18.68 -38.63
C SER A 162 3.18 19.22 -37.20
N CYS A 163 2.42 18.54 -36.34
CA CYS A 163 2.21 18.97 -34.96
C CYS A 163 3.49 18.89 -34.10
N LEU A 164 4.40 17.97 -34.42
CA LEU A 164 5.64 17.74 -33.67
C LEU A 164 6.88 18.19 -34.44
N ASP A 165 6.75 19.06 -35.44
CA ASP A 165 7.89 19.58 -36.20
C ASP A 165 8.62 20.69 -35.43
N TYR A 166 9.31 20.29 -34.36
CA TYR A 166 10.11 21.18 -33.54
C TYR A 166 11.54 20.64 -33.39
N GLU A 167 12.51 21.55 -33.26
CA GLU A 167 13.89 21.18 -32.99
C GLU A 167 14.10 20.70 -31.55
N ASN A 168 13.37 21.30 -30.60
CA ASN A 168 13.51 21.03 -29.17
C ASN A 168 12.53 19.93 -28.71
N VAL A 169 13.11 18.84 -28.20
CA VAL A 169 12.38 17.68 -27.66
C VAL A 169 11.43 18.04 -26.52
N ASP A 170 11.80 19.02 -25.68
CA ASP A 170 10.95 19.46 -24.56
C ASP A 170 9.65 20.09 -25.07
N ILE A 171 9.75 20.96 -26.09
CA ILE A 171 8.58 21.58 -26.73
C ILE A 171 7.69 20.51 -27.37
N MET A 172 8.27 19.52 -28.07
CA MET A 172 7.49 18.43 -28.66
C MET A 172 6.69 17.66 -27.60
N ILE A 173 7.26 17.41 -26.42
CA ILE A 173 6.57 16.72 -25.32
C ILE A 173 5.49 17.58 -24.69
N GLU A 174 5.72 18.89 -24.56
CA GLU A 174 4.71 19.83 -24.08
C GLU A 174 3.51 19.91 -25.03
N VAL A 175 3.76 20.03 -26.34
CA VAL A 175 2.72 20.03 -27.37
C VAL A 175 1.95 18.70 -27.35
N PHE A 176 2.66 17.57 -27.31
CA PHE A 176 2.05 16.26 -27.20
C PHE A 176 1.17 16.12 -25.95
N ASN A 177 1.65 16.55 -24.79
CA ASN A 177 0.89 16.50 -23.53
C ASN A 177 -0.33 17.42 -23.57
N SER A 178 -0.19 18.61 -24.16
CA SER A 178 -1.29 19.56 -24.32
C SER A 178 -2.39 18.98 -25.22
N LYS A 179 -2.01 18.45 -26.39
CA LYS A 179 -2.95 17.79 -27.32
C LYS A 179 -3.61 16.57 -26.69
N LEU A 180 -2.86 15.73 -26.00
CA LEU A 180 -3.43 14.57 -25.31
C LEU A 180 -4.44 15.00 -24.23
N LYS A 181 -4.15 16.06 -23.48
CA LYS A 181 -5.08 16.62 -22.48
C LYS A 181 -6.34 17.19 -23.13
N GLU A 182 -6.20 17.90 -24.25
CA GLU A 182 -7.31 18.39 -25.07
C GLU A 182 -8.21 17.23 -25.52
N PHE A 183 -7.63 16.19 -26.13
CA PHE A 183 -8.39 15.03 -26.61
C PHE A 183 -9.05 14.25 -25.47
N ILE A 184 -8.40 14.15 -24.31
CA ILE A 184 -9.00 13.56 -23.12
C ILE A 184 -10.23 14.36 -22.68
N ASN A 185 -10.13 15.69 -22.62
CA ASN A 185 -11.25 16.55 -22.25
C ASN A 185 -12.41 16.40 -23.25
N CYS A 186 -12.13 16.39 -24.56
CA CYS A 186 -13.15 16.17 -25.60
C CYS A 186 -13.80 14.78 -25.51
N SER A 187 -13.06 13.78 -25.01
CA SER A 187 -13.54 12.40 -24.84
C SER A 187 -14.14 12.12 -23.46
N SER A 188 -14.14 13.11 -22.57
CA SER A 188 -14.63 12.97 -21.20
C SER A 188 -16.14 13.17 -21.15
N TYR A 189 -16.82 12.33 -20.40
CA TYR A 189 -18.25 12.49 -20.12
C TYR A 189 -18.54 12.19 -18.65
N SER A 190 -19.44 12.97 -18.05
CA SER A 190 -19.85 12.80 -16.67
C SER A 190 -20.81 11.62 -16.55
N ASN A 191 -20.46 10.62 -15.74
CA ASN A 191 -21.39 9.54 -15.38
C ASN A 191 -21.82 9.69 -13.92
N ILE A 192 -23.13 9.69 -13.67
CA ILE A 192 -23.71 9.74 -12.33
C ILE A 192 -23.98 8.30 -11.91
N LYS A 193 -23.13 7.74 -11.05
CA LYS A 193 -23.37 6.42 -10.45
C LYS A 193 -24.04 6.56 -9.11
N TYR A 194 -25.28 6.08 -9.01
CA TYR A 194 -25.93 5.84 -7.74
C TYR A 194 -25.31 4.59 -7.10
N LYS A 195 -24.65 4.76 -5.94
CA LYS A 195 -24.22 3.61 -5.15
C LYS A 195 -25.49 2.92 -4.60
N SER A 196 -25.80 1.74 -5.12
CA SER A 196 -26.71 0.83 -4.43
C SER A 196 -26.09 0.44 -3.07
N LYS A 197 -26.93 0.20 -2.05
CA LYS A 197 -26.47 -0.29 -0.74
C LYS A 197 -25.59 -1.53 -0.97
N LYS A 198 -24.29 -1.37 -0.75
CA LYS A 198 -23.31 -2.44 -0.91
C LYS A 198 -23.71 -3.58 0.03
N MET A 199 -24.17 -4.71 -0.51
CA MET A 199 -24.32 -5.92 0.31
C MET A 199 -22.91 -6.33 0.77
N PHE A 200 -22.63 -6.16 2.05
CA PHE A 200 -21.34 -6.57 2.62
C PHE A 200 -21.22 -8.09 2.51
N LYS A 201 -20.29 -8.57 1.69
CA LYS A 201 -19.90 -9.98 1.67
C LYS A 201 -19.10 -10.25 2.94
N ILE A 202 -19.68 -10.95 3.92
CA ILE A 202 -19.10 -11.14 5.25
C ILE A 202 -17.70 -11.76 5.15
N LYS A 203 -17.57 -12.92 4.46
CA LYS A 203 -16.32 -13.57 4.02
C LYS A 203 -16.63 -14.51 2.85
N GLU A 204 -15.65 -14.80 1.98
CA GLU A 204 -15.87 -15.60 0.76
C GLU A 204 -16.31 -17.05 1.01
N TRP A 205 -15.86 -17.68 2.11
CA TRP A 205 -16.23 -19.06 2.46
C TRP A 205 -17.62 -19.17 3.10
N ILE A 206 -18.28 -18.06 3.43
CA ILE A 206 -19.61 -18.06 4.06
C ILE A 206 -20.67 -18.16 2.96
N THR A 207 -21.20 -19.36 2.74
CA THR A 207 -22.27 -19.62 1.79
C THR A 207 -23.65 -19.34 2.40
N THR A 208 -24.67 -19.16 1.54
CA THR A 208 -26.08 -19.08 1.96
C THR A 208 -26.50 -20.30 2.78
N GLY A 209 -26.04 -21.51 2.38
CA GLY A 209 -26.26 -22.75 3.12
C GLY A 209 -25.68 -22.71 4.54
N ILE A 210 -24.46 -22.19 4.73
CA ILE A 210 -23.86 -22.02 6.07
C ILE A 210 -24.69 -21.05 6.92
N ILE A 211 -25.14 -19.94 6.33
CA ILE A 211 -25.98 -18.96 7.03
C ILE A 211 -27.30 -19.59 7.48
N THR A 212 -27.98 -20.34 6.60
CA THR A 212 -29.21 -21.07 6.92
C THR A 212 -28.97 -22.10 8.02
N SER A 213 -27.86 -22.85 7.96
CA SER A 213 -27.51 -23.83 8.97
C SER A 213 -27.17 -23.21 10.33
N ILE A 214 -26.53 -22.03 10.36
CA ILE A 214 -26.30 -21.25 11.58
C ILE A 214 -27.62 -20.79 12.19
N ARG A 215 -28.55 -20.26 11.38
CA ARG A 215 -29.88 -19.87 11.85
C ARG A 215 -30.65 -21.05 12.40
N ASN A 216 -30.59 -22.20 11.75
CA ASN A 216 -31.24 -23.41 12.25
C ASN A 216 -30.62 -23.89 13.58
N ARG A 217 -29.28 -23.84 13.72
CA ARG A 217 -28.63 -24.11 15.02
C ARG A 217 -29.16 -23.18 16.12
N GLN A 218 -29.32 -21.88 15.83
CA GLN A 218 -29.87 -20.92 16.77
C GLN A 218 -31.33 -21.23 17.14
N LYS A 219 -32.16 -21.64 16.16
CA LYS A 219 -33.53 -22.11 16.41
C LYS A 219 -33.56 -23.36 17.31
N LEU A 220 -32.70 -24.34 17.03
CA LEU A 220 -32.58 -25.55 17.85
C LEU A 220 -32.11 -25.23 19.27
N TYR A 221 -31.16 -24.31 19.41
CA TYR A 221 -30.72 -23.82 20.72
C TYR A 221 -31.84 -23.12 21.49
N ALA A 222 -32.64 -22.29 20.82
CA ALA A 222 -33.81 -21.64 21.43
C ALA A 222 -34.87 -22.67 21.89
N LYS A 223 -35.13 -23.71 21.10
CA LYS A 223 -36.03 -24.82 21.49
C LYS A 223 -35.49 -25.63 22.68
N LEU A 224 -34.18 -25.85 22.73
CA LEU A 224 -33.53 -26.53 23.85
C LEU A 224 -33.69 -25.72 25.15
N ARG A 225 -33.66 -24.38 25.08
CA ARG A 225 -33.93 -23.51 26.24
C ARG A 225 -35.36 -23.66 26.78
N THR A 226 -36.33 -23.93 25.92
CA THR A 226 -37.72 -24.21 26.35
C THR A 226 -37.95 -25.64 26.86
N ARG A 227 -36.97 -26.53 26.68
CA ARG A 227 -37.04 -27.96 27.05
C ARG A 227 -35.71 -28.44 27.67
N PRO A 228 -35.30 -27.90 28.82
CA PRO A 228 -33.96 -28.11 29.37
C PRO A 228 -33.68 -29.57 29.80
N PHE A 229 -34.73 -30.34 30.12
CA PHE A 229 -34.63 -31.72 30.60
C PHE A 229 -34.77 -32.78 29.49
N ASP A 230 -34.94 -32.37 28.23
CA ASP A 230 -35.06 -33.28 27.07
C ASP A 230 -33.66 -33.72 26.60
N SER A 231 -33.19 -34.85 27.16
CA SER A 231 -31.87 -35.43 26.89
C SER A 231 -31.67 -35.80 25.42
N ASN A 232 -32.70 -36.33 24.77
CA ASN A 232 -32.67 -36.71 23.35
C ASN A 232 -32.53 -35.48 22.45
N PHE A 233 -33.29 -34.41 22.73
CA PHE A 233 -33.18 -33.17 21.97
C PHE A 233 -31.83 -32.45 22.21
N ARG A 234 -31.27 -32.55 23.41
CA ARG A 234 -29.91 -32.07 23.72
C ARG A 234 -28.86 -32.80 22.88
N GLN A 235 -28.94 -34.12 22.77
CA GLN A 235 -28.04 -34.92 21.94
C GLN A 235 -28.13 -34.52 20.45
N TYR A 236 -29.35 -34.30 19.96
CA TYR A 236 -29.60 -33.82 18.59
C TYR A 236 -29.01 -32.42 18.33
N TYR A 237 -29.16 -31.47 19.26
CA TYR A 237 -28.54 -30.16 19.13
C TYR A 237 -27.00 -30.25 19.07
N ILE A 238 -26.39 -31.08 19.93
CA ILE A 238 -24.94 -31.27 19.98
C ILE A 238 -24.43 -31.86 18.66
N SER A 239 -25.09 -32.89 18.12
CA SER A 239 -24.71 -33.50 16.85
C SER A 239 -24.82 -32.49 15.70
N TYR A 240 -25.93 -31.74 15.62
CA TYR A 240 -26.11 -30.70 14.62
C TYR A 240 -25.04 -29.59 14.69
N ARG A 241 -24.74 -29.11 15.91
CA ARG A 241 -23.68 -28.12 16.15
C ARG A 241 -22.31 -28.63 15.68
N ASN A 242 -21.98 -29.89 16.00
CA ASN A 242 -20.70 -30.49 15.63
C ASN A 242 -20.59 -30.65 14.11
N THR A 243 -21.65 -31.10 13.43
CA THR A 243 -21.73 -31.18 11.97
C THR A 243 -21.56 -29.81 11.32
N LEU A 244 -22.22 -28.77 11.86
CA LEU A 244 -22.06 -27.40 11.37
C LEU A 244 -20.62 -26.89 11.56
N ASN A 245 -20.00 -27.15 12.71
CA ASN A 245 -18.61 -26.76 12.97
C ASN A 245 -17.64 -27.44 12.00
N LEU A 246 -17.85 -28.73 11.71
CA LEU A 246 -17.08 -29.46 10.70
C LEU A 246 -17.27 -28.87 9.30
N LEU A 247 -18.50 -28.55 8.92
CA LEU A 247 -18.81 -27.95 7.62
C LEU A 247 -18.18 -26.56 7.47
N ILE A 248 -18.22 -25.74 8.52
CA ILE A 248 -17.53 -24.44 8.55
C ILE A 248 -16.02 -24.63 8.37
N ARG A 249 -15.39 -25.55 9.11
CA ARG A 249 -13.94 -25.85 8.97
C ARG A 249 -13.58 -26.31 7.56
N ARG A 250 -14.33 -27.25 6.99
CA ARG A 250 -14.13 -27.74 5.62
C ARG A 250 -14.31 -26.63 4.58
N SER A 251 -15.35 -25.79 4.70
CA SER A 251 -15.56 -24.68 3.75
C SER A 251 -14.42 -23.66 3.79
N LYS A 252 -13.88 -23.35 4.99
CA LYS A 252 -12.70 -22.49 5.15
C LYS A 252 -11.47 -23.12 4.49
N GLN A 253 -11.22 -24.40 4.77
CA GLN A 253 -10.10 -25.15 4.21
C GLN A 253 -10.16 -25.18 2.68
N LEU A 254 -11.29 -25.58 2.10
CA LEU A 254 -11.50 -25.60 0.65
C LEU A 254 -11.31 -24.22 0.02
N ASN A 255 -11.84 -23.16 0.65
CA ASN A 255 -11.67 -21.81 0.13
C ASN A 255 -10.20 -21.37 0.08
N TYR A 256 -9.44 -21.61 1.15
CA TYR A 256 -8.02 -21.24 1.16
C TYR A 256 -7.16 -22.15 0.27
N GLN A 257 -7.48 -23.45 0.16
CA GLN A 257 -6.85 -24.35 -0.81
C GLN A 257 -7.08 -23.85 -2.25
N ASN A 258 -8.32 -23.48 -2.58
CA ASN A 258 -8.64 -22.92 -3.89
C ASN A 258 -7.95 -21.58 -4.14
N LYS A 259 -7.86 -20.71 -3.13
CA LYS A 259 -7.09 -19.45 -3.22
C LYS A 259 -5.61 -19.71 -3.51
N LEU A 260 -4.99 -20.65 -2.79
CA LEU A 260 -3.59 -21.01 -2.97
C LEU A 260 -3.33 -21.64 -4.35
N HIS A 261 -4.20 -22.56 -4.78
CA HIS A 261 -4.11 -23.17 -6.11
C HIS A 261 -4.23 -22.12 -7.23
N ARG A 262 -5.12 -21.13 -7.08
CA ARG A 262 -5.22 -20.01 -8.04
C ARG A 262 -4.00 -19.08 -8.02
N ALA A 263 -3.35 -18.95 -6.87
CA ALA A 263 -2.19 -18.08 -6.68
C ALA A 263 -0.84 -18.77 -6.95
N GLN A 264 -0.81 -20.05 -7.33
CA GLN A 264 0.41 -20.86 -7.43
C GLN A 264 1.49 -20.25 -8.34
N SER A 265 1.09 -19.48 -9.37
CA SER A 265 1.98 -18.78 -10.28
C SER A 265 2.44 -17.39 -9.80
N ASN A 266 1.95 -16.91 -8.65
CA ASN A 266 2.22 -15.58 -8.12
C ASN A 266 2.60 -15.64 -6.63
N THR A 267 3.91 -15.72 -6.37
CA THR A 267 4.49 -15.82 -5.03
C THR A 267 4.01 -14.72 -4.08
N LYS A 268 3.77 -13.48 -4.58
CA LYS A 268 3.26 -12.38 -3.76
C LYS A 268 1.83 -12.63 -3.29
N GLN A 269 0.97 -13.18 -4.15
CA GLN A 269 -0.39 -13.53 -3.76
C GLN A 269 -0.42 -14.69 -2.76
N VAL A 270 0.46 -15.70 -2.95
CA VAL A 270 0.63 -16.79 -1.98
C VAL A 270 1.00 -16.26 -0.60
N TRP A 271 2.01 -15.37 -0.52
CA TRP A 271 2.40 -14.75 0.74
C TRP A 271 1.30 -13.89 1.37
N ASN A 272 0.52 -13.17 0.56
CA ASN A 272 -0.64 -12.43 1.08
C ASN A 272 -1.69 -13.35 1.70
N ILE A 273 -1.96 -14.50 1.08
CA ILE A 273 -2.89 -15.52 1.61
C ILE A 273 -2.34 -16.12 2.91
N ILE A 274 -1.04 -16.43 2.97
CA ILE A 274 -0.38 -16.94 4.18
C ILE A 274 -0.46 -15.92 5.31
N ASN A 275 -0.21 -14.64 5.04
CA ASN A 275 -0.32 -13.57 6.04
C ASN A 275 -1.77 -13.41 6.53
N GLU A 276 -2.76 -13.48 5.63
CA GLU A 276 -4.20 -13.46 5.98
C GLU A 276 -4.56 -14.63 6.93
N VAL A 277 -4.08 -15.84 6.63
CA VAL A 277 -4.36 -17.06 7.42
C VAL A 277 -3.64 -17.06 8.77
N THR A 278 -2.39 -16.59 8.80
CA THR A 278 -1.57 -16.53 10.02
C THR A 278 -1.93 -15.35 10.93
N GLY A 279 -2.90 -14.52 10.54
CA GLY A 279 -3.31 -13.35 11.33
C GLY A 279 -2.22 -12.29 11.43
N LYS A 280 -1.17 -12.38 10.59
CA LYS A 280 -0.18 -11.31 10.48
C LYS A 280 -0.89 -10.12 9.85
N PRO A 281 -0.96 -8.97 10.53
CA PRO A 281 -1.60 -7.80 9.94
C PRO A 281 -0.93 -7.53 8.60
N TYR A 282 -1.75 -7.22 7.58
CA TYR A 282 -1.22 -6.64 6.36
C TYR A 282 -0.36 -5.45 6.81
N GLN A 283 0.95 -5.53 6.61
CA GLN A 283 1.84 -4.42 6.87
C GLN A 283 1.46 -3.35 5.84
N ASN A 284 0.47 -2.51 6.18
CA ASN A 284 0.39 -1.19 5.59
C ASN A 284 1.79 -0.62 5.77
N THR A 285 2.40 -0.20 4.66
CA THR A 285 3.61 0.64 4.65
C THR A 285 3.52 1.57 5.84
N SER A 286 4.33 1.32 6.88
CA SER A 286 4.15 1.99 8.17
C SER A 286 4.13 3.48 7.90
N LYS A 287 2.98 4.14 8.16
CA LYS A 287 2.85 5.58 7.93
C LYS A 287 3.98 6.26 8.69
N ILE A 288 4.84 6.97 7.95
CA ILE A 288 5.97 7.69 8.53
C ILE A 288 5.36 8.90 9.23
N ASN A 289 5.21 8.81 10.54
CA ASN A 289 4.57 9.86 11.35
C ASN A 289 5.60 10.73 12.07
N ARG A 290 6.83 10.25 12.23
CA ARG A 290 7.92 10.99 12.85
C ARG A 290 9.28 10.49 12.40
N ILE A 291 10.26 11.39 12.38
CA ILE A 291 11.68 11.11 12.14
C ILE A 291 12.53 11.97 13.08
N ILE A 292 13.80 11.64 13.25
CA ILE A 292 14.79 12.43 13.97
C ILE A 292 15.73 13.07 12.95
N ASN A 293 15.89 14.40 13.03
CA ASN A 293 16.88 15.13 12.24
C ASN A 293 18.30 14.90 12.77
N LYS A 294 19.33 15.29 12.01
CA LYS A 294 20.75 15.29 12.40
C LYS A 294 21.02 15.94 13.76
N ASP A 295 20.25 16.96 14.13
CA ASP A 295 20.38 17.67 15.42
C ASP A 295 19.67 16.97 16.59
N GLY A 296 19.12 15.77 16.39
CA GLY A 296 18.39 15.01 17.42
C GLY A 296 16.94 15.46 17.64
N ILE A 297 16.45 16.43 16.87
CA ILE A 297 15.09 16.96 16.98
C ILE A 297 14.08 16.02 16.30
N VAL A 298 12.98 15.73 17.00
CA VAL A 298 11.86 14.94 16.47
C VAL A 298 10.98 15.82 15.59
N ILE A 299 10.80 15.42 14.32
CA ILE A 299 9.92 16.07 13.35
C ILE A 299 8.66 15.22 13.18
N GLU A 300 7.49 15.82 13.32
CA GLU A 300 6.19 15.14 13.22
C GLU A 300 5.30 15.66 12.07
N SER A 301 5.56 16.88 11.59
CA SER A 301 4.85 17.49 10.46
C SER A 301 5.17 16.73 9.17
N LYS A 302 4.13 16.30 8.45
CA LYS A 302 4.29 15.47 7.22
C LYS A 302 5.10 16.19 6.13
N VAL A 303 4.92 17.50 5.99
CA VAL A 303 5.67 18.30 5.01
C VAL A 303 7.14 18.38 5.41
N ASP A 304 7.43 18.64 6.68
CA ASP A 304 8.80 18.73 7.18
C ASP A 304 9.51 17.38 7.15
N ILE A 305 8.79 16.29 7.44
CA ILE A 305 9.27 14.91 7.26
C ILE A 305 9.67 14.68 5.78
N CYS A 306 8.85 15.13 4.83
CA CYS A 306 9.17 15.01 3.40
C CYS A 306 10.43 15.82 3.05
N ASN A 307 10.53 17.06 3.53
CA ASN A 307 11.68 17.93 3.28
C ASN A 307 12.97 17.36 3.85
N GLU A 308 12.94 16.88 5.09
CA GLU A 308 14.11 16.30 5.75
C GLU A 308 14.57 15.01 5.06
N LEU A 309 13.64 14.11 4.70
CA LEU A 309 13.99 12.92 3.91
C LEU A 309 14.53 13.30 2.53
N ASN A 310 13.97 14.33 1.88
CA ASN A 310 14.47 14.76 0.57
C ASN A 310 15.89 15.31 0.66
N SER A 311 16.13 16.20 1.63
CA SER A 311 17.45 16.76 1.93
C SER A 311 18.46 15.64 2.23
N PHE A 312 18.08 14.67 3.08
CA PHE A 312 18.93 13.53 3.39
C PHE A 312 19.26 12.69 2.16
N PHE A 313 18.28 12.38 1.30
CA PHE A 313 18.50 11.56 0.10
C PHE A 313 19.35 12.24 -0.96
N VAL A 314 19.21 13.55 -1.15
CA VAL A 314 20.04 14.33 -2.09
C VAL A 314 21.47 14.43 -1.58
N ASN A 315 21.66 14.64 -0.28
CA ASN A 315 22.97 14.87 0.33
C ASN A 315 23.66 13.60 0.82
N VAL A 316 23.25 12.41 0.37
CA VAL A 316 23.86 11.14 0.83
C VAL A 316 25.37 11.11 0.57
N ALA A 317 25.81 11.45 -0.65
CA ALA A 317 27.21 11.34 -1.03
C ALA A 317 28.10 12.36 -0.30
N SER A 318 27.61 13.60 -0.17
CA SER A 318 28.31 14.67 0.56
C SER A 318 28.43 14.33 2.06
N ASN A 319 27.35 13.82 2.68
CA ASN A 319 27.37 13.37 4.07
C ASN A 319 28.37 12.24 4.34
N LEU A 320 28.73 11.44 3.33
CA LEU A 320 29.69 10.34 3.47
C LEU A 320 31.16 10.78 3.38
N GLY A 321 31.42 12.06 3.07
CA GLY A 321 32.77 12.64 2.94
C GLY A 321 33.49 12.23 1.66
N ILE A 322 32.75 11.79 0.64
CA ILE A 322 33.29 11.23 -0.61
C ILE A 322 34.03 12.28 -1.46
N GLU A 323 33.82 13.57 -1.19
CA GLU A 323 34.45 14.68 -1.92
C GLU A 323 35.96 14.84 -1.64
N HIS A 324 36.49 14.23 -0.58
CA HIS A 324 37.88 14.40 -0.13
C HIS A 324 38.89 13.34 -0.62
N TYR A 325 38.51 12.46 -1.55
CA TYR A 325 39.49 11.54 -2.15
C TYR A 325 40.43 12.31 -3.10
N ASN A 326 41.64 12.61 -2.62
CA ASN A 326 42.69 13.22 -3.42
C ASN A 326 43.09 12.30 -4.59
N ASN A 327 43.25 12.88 -5.78
CA ASN A 327 43.73 12.26 -7.01
C ASN A 327 45.23 11.90 -6.95
N SER A 328 45.70 11.28 -5.87
CA SER A 328 47.06 10.74 -5.80
C SER A 328 47.04 9.29 -6.29
N ASP A 329 47.69 9.11 -7.45
CA ASP A 329 48.07 7.86 -8.12
C ASP A 329 47.11 7.34 -9.21
N LYS A 330 47.55 7.55 -10.46
CA LYS A 330 46.99 6.91 -11.66
C LYS A 330 47.29 5.40 -11.62
N PHE A 331 46.55 4.64 -10.82
CA PHE A 331 46.41 3.20 -11.07
C PHE A 331 45.65 3.04 -12.39
N LEU A 332 46.39 2.73 -13.44
CA LEU A 332 45.89 2.38 -14.77
C LEU A 332 45.33 0.95 -14.68
N PHE A 333 44.07 0.82 -14.30
CA PHE A 333 43.33 -0.38 -14.66
C PHE A 333 43.27 -0.41 -16.19
N ASN A 334 43.96 -1.39 -16.79
CA ASN A 334 43.94 -1.64 -18.23
C ASN A 334 42.53 -2.11 -18.59
N ASN A 335 41.64 -1.16 -18.82
CA ASN A 335 40.25 -1.42 -19.16
C ASN A 335 40.21 -1.96 -20.60
N ASN A 336 39.38 -2.98 -20.83
CA ASN A 336 38.99 -3.39 -22.19
C ASN A 336 38.21 -2.24 -22.83
N ILE A 337 38.91 -1.36 -23.53
CA ILE A 337 38.30 -0.26 -24.29
C ILE A 337 37.68 -0.89 -25.54
N ILE A 338 36.39 -0.65 -25.75
CA ILE A 338 35.73 -1.05 -26.99
C ILE A 338 36.09 -0.03 -28.06
N GLU A 339 36.79 -0.44 -29.11
CA GLU A 339 37.18 0.45 -30.21
C GLU A 339 35.95 0.96 -30.98
N ASP A 340 34.99 0.09 -31.26
CA ASP A 340 33.75 0.43 -31.94
C ASP A 340 32.88 1.41 -31.15
N SER A 341 32.12 2.23 -31.88
CA SER A 341 31.12 3.11 -31.29
C SER A 341 29.70 2.65 -31.63
N ILE A 342 28.79 2.78 -30.68
CA ILE A 342 27.39 2.40 -30.88
C ILE A 342 26.68 3.33 -31.88
N PHE A 343 25.85 2.73 -32.72
CA PHE A 343 24.86 3.45 -33.52
C PHE A 343 23.44 3.25 -32.94
N LEU A 344 22.79 4.36 -32.55
CA LEU A 344 21.43 4.34 -32.02
C LEU A 344 20.41 4.27 -33.17
N LYS A 345 20.06 3.05 -33.57
CA LYS A 345 19.00 2.81 -34.57
C LYS A 345 17.69 3.48 -34.17
N GLN A 346 16.91 3.94 -35.15
CA GLN A 346 15.60 4.55 -34.90
C GLN A 346 14.64 3.59 -34.17
N ILE A 347 13.72 4.16 -33.41
CA ILE A 347 12.64 3.50 -32.68
C ILE A 347 11.41 3.41 -33.58
N ASP A 348 10.91 2.20 -33.75
CA ASP A 348 9.66 1.92 -34.46
C ASP A 348 8.46 2.13 -33.51
N ALA A 349 7.37 2.70 -34.04
CA ALA A 349 6.08 2.78 -33.35
C ALA A 349 5.59 1.39 -32.89
N ASN A 350 5.85 0.32 -33.65
CA ASN A 350 5.48 -1.05 -33.25
C ASN A 350 6.23 -1.51 -31.99
N GLU A 351 7.50 -1.10 -31.84
CA GLU A 351 8.30 -1.37 -30.63
C GLU A 351 7.65 -0.70 -29.41
N ILE A 352 7.23 0.55 -29.55
CA ILE A 352 6.55 1.32 -28.51
C ILE A 352 5.19 0.69 -28.15
N GLU A 353 4.41 0.27 -29.15
CA GLU A 353 3.11 -0.36 -28.92
C GLU A 353 3.27 -1.65 -28.09
N ALA A 354 4.24 -2.48 -28.45
CA ALA A 354 4.52 -3.73 -27.75
C ALA A 354 4.95 -3.49 -26.29
N LEU A 355 5.68 -2.41 -26.01
CA LEU A 355 6.06 -2.01 -24.65
C LEU A 355 4.86 -1.49 -23.86
N LEU A 356 4.00 -0.67 -24.48
CA LEU A 356 2.77 -0.16 -23.88
C LEU A 356 1.78 -1.29 -23.58
N ALA A 357 1.67 -2.30 -24.43
CA ALA A 357 0.83 -3.48 -24.18
C ALA A 357 1.23 -4.26 -22.91
N LYS A 358 2.50 -4.19 -22.52
CA LYS A 358 3.06 -4.92 -21.35
C LYS A 358 2.94 -4.13 -20.04
N ILE A 359 2.49 -2.87 -20.04
CA ILE A 359 2.36 -2.09 -18.80
C ILE A 359 1.22 -2.60 -17.92
N LYS A 360 1.37 -2.45 -16.60
CA LYS A 360 0.37 -2.82 -15.59
C LYS A 360 -0.62 -1.67 -15.39
N ASN A 361 -1.91 -2.00 -15.32
CA ASN A 361 -3.00 -1.00 -15.28
C ASN A 361 -2.99 -0.11 -14.02
N HIS A 362 -2.60 -0.66 -12.86
CA HIS A 362 -2.74 0.00 -11.55
C HIS A 362 -1.46 0.67 -11.02
N THR A 363 -0.41 0.82 -11.84
CA THR A 363 0.94 1.14 -11.33
C THR A 363 1.49 2.50 -11.75
N SER A 364 0.67 3.44 -12.25
CA SER A 364 1.20 4.74 -12.68
C SER A 364 0.99 5.85 -11.67
N PHE A 365 2.10 6.49 -11.35
CA PHE A 365 2.20 7.91 -11.09
C PHE A 365 2.37 8.61 -12.44
N TYR A 366 1.45 9.51 -12.79
CA TYR A 366 1.61 10.49 -13.86
C TYR A 366 0.96 11.79 -13.40
N GLU A 367 1.63 12.92 -13.59
CA GLU A 367 1.06 14.24 -13.36
C GLU A 367 -0.10 14.46 -14.36
N ASN A 368 -1.22 15.03 -13.91
CA ASN A 368 -2.39 15.38 -14.75
C ASN A 368 -3.34 14.22 -15.15
N GLY A 369 -3.39 13.10 -14.43
CA GLY A 369 -4.55 12.18 -14.47
C GLY A 369 -4.59 11.13 -15.60
N VAL A 370 -3.56 11.04 -16.44
CA VAL A 370 -3.44 9.97 -17.46
C VAL A 370 -2.99 8.66 -16.81
N THR A 371 -3.85 7.64 -16.82
CA THR A 371 -3.52 6.34 -16.22
C THR A 371 -2.84 5.41 -17.22
N ASN A 372 -2.05 4.44 -16.71
CA ASN A 372 -1.54 3.33 -17.52
C ASN A 372 -2.66 2.58 -18.26
N TYR A 373 -3.84 2.47 -17.65
CA TYR A 373 -5.00 1.89 -18.29
C TYR A 373 -5.38 2.64 -19.58
N LEU A 374 -5.42 3.98 -19.52
CA LEU A 374 -5.73 4.81 -20.68
C LEU A 374 -4.67 4.65 -21.78
N LEU A 375 -3.38 4.80 -21.44
CA LEU A 375 -2.27 4.64 -22.38
C LEU A 375 -2.28 3.27 -23.07
N LYS A 376 -2.64 2.22 -22.33
CA LYS A 376 -2.73 0.86 -22.87
C LYS A 376 -3.89 0.71 -23.85
N ASN A 377 -5.00 1.40 -23.64
CA ASN A 377 -6.15 1.34 -24.54
C ASN A 377 -5.90 2.08 -25.86
N VAL A 378 -5.23 3.25 -25.81
CA VAL A 378 -4.91 4.06 -27.00
C VAL A 378 -3.51 3.78 -27.57
N ARG A 379 -2.89 2.67 -27.16
CA ARG A 379 -1.47 2.38 -27.44
C ARG A 379 -1.13 2.37 -28.93
N LYS A 380 -2.07 1.95 -29.80
CA LYS A 380 -1.83 1.87 -31.25
C LYS A 380 -1.65 3.26 -31.84
N SER A 381 -2.56 4.16 -31.51
CA SER A 381 -2.60 5.51 -32.07
C SER A 381 -1.53 6.40 -31.45
N ILE A 382 -1.19 6.21 -30.17
CA ILE A 382 -0.19 7.03 -29.46
C ILE A 382 1.27 6.64 -29.78
N SER A 383 1.50 5.45 -30.32
CA SER A 383 2.87 4.98 -30.60
C SER A 383 3.58 5.81 -31.67
N LEU A 384 2.87 6.28 -32.70
CA LEU A 384 3.43 7.10 -33.76
C LEU A 384 4.01 8.44 -33.25
N PRO A 385 3.25 9.30 -32.55
CA PRO A 385 3.81 10.55 -32.03
C PRO A 385 4.95 10.32 -31.05
N LEU A 386 4.88 9.28 -30.21
CA LEU A 386 5.98 8.93 -29.31
C LEU A 386 7.24 8.52 -30.08
N ALA A 387 7.11 7.79 -31.19
CA ALA A 387 8.26 7.43 -32.03
C ALA A 387 8.93 8.67 -32.63
N ILE A 388 8.16 9.65 -33.10
CA ILE A 388 8.68 10.92 -33.63
C ILE A 388 9.52 11.64 -32.55
N ILE A 389 8.95 11.81 -31.36
CA ILE A 389 9.62 12.46 -30.21
C ILE A 389 10.88 11.71 -29.79
N PHE A 390 10.78 10.40 -29.60
CA PHE A 390 11.90 9.59 -29.13
C PHE A 390 13.04 9.55 -30.16
N ASN A 391 12.72 9.48 -31.46
CA ASN A 391 13.73 9.54 -32.49
C ASN A 391 14.41 10.91 -32.54
N LYS A 392 13.69 12.03 -32.37
CA LYS A 392 14.32 13.35 -32.23
C LYS A 392 15.28 13.40 -31.04
N SER A 393 14.89 12.80 -29.91
CA SER A 393 15.76 12.66 -28.73
C SER A 393 17.02 11.84 -29.01
N LEU A 394 16.91 10.69 -29.70
CA LEU A 394 18.06 9.87 -30.09
C LEU A 394 19.01 10.59 -31.06
N LEU A 395 18.46 11.35 -32.02
CA LEU A 395 19.24 12.09 -33.02
C LEU A 395 20.01 13.27 -32.41
N THR A 396 19.37 13.99 -31.48
CA THR A 396 19.96 15.20 -30.86
C THR A 396 20.80 14.89 -29.63
N GLY A 397 20.69 13.68 -29.07
CA GLY A 397 21.33 13.32 -27.80
C GLY A 397 20.75 14.10 -26.62
N LYS A 398 19.51 14.58 -26.71
CA LYS A 398 18.85 15.36 -25.64
C LYS A 398 17.74 14.54 -24.99
N TYR A 399 17.87 14.29 -23.69
CA TYR A 399 16.83 13.70 -22.86
C TYR A 399 15.93 14.80 -22.28
N SER A 400 14.62 14.68 -22.47
CA SER A 400 13.67 15.72 -22.08
C SER A 400 13.69 16.04 -20.60
N SER A 401 13.70 17.33 -20.25
CA SER A 401 13.59 17.84 -18.88
C SER A 401 12.28 17.39 -18.20
N ASN A 402 11.17 17.28 -18.95
CA ASN A 402 9.90 16.75 -18.44
C ASN A 402 10.03 15.31 -17.93
N PHE A 403 10.94 14.51 -18.50
CA PHE A 403 11.20 13.13 -18.07
C PHE A 403 12.21 13.01 -16.93
N LYS A 404 12.87 14.10 -16.53
CA LYS A 404 13.89 14.12 -15.47
C LYS A 404 13.31 14.32 -14.08
N LYS A 405 12.13 14.93 -13.98
CA LYS A 405 11.41 15.12 -12.71
C LYS A 405 10.96 13.78 -12.12
N CYS A 406 11.26 13.57 -10.85
CA CYS A 406 10.98 12.32 -10.13
C CYS A 406 10.23 12.60 -8.82
N THR A 407 9.30 11.71 -8.47
CA THR A 407 8.72 11.66 -7.13
C THR A 407 9.27 10.45 -6.39
N VAL A 408 9.92 10.67 -5.26
CA VAL A 408 10.56 9.64 -4.44
C VAL A 408 9.58 9.18 -3.36
N ILE A 409 9.39 7.87 -3.25
CA ILE A 409 8.69 7.25 -2.12
C ILE A 409 9.74 6.62 -1.18
N PRO A 410 9.81 7.05 0.08
CA PRO A 410 10.69 6.46 1.07
C PRO A 410 10.17 5.08 1.48
N LEU A 411 10.99 4.04 1.26
CA LEU A 411 10.66 2.66 1.63
C LEU A 411 11.56 2.21 2.79
N PHE A 412 10.97 1.87 3.93
CA PHE A 412 11.72 1.39 5.09
C PHE A 412 12.49 0.09 4.77
N LYS A 413 13.79 0.06 5.09
CA LYS A 413 14.70 -1.08 4.88
C LYS A 413 14.79 -1.95 6.14
N SER A 414 15.35 -1.41 7.22
CA SER A 414 15.66 -2.13 8.47
C SER A 414 16.14 -1.15 9.55
N GLY A 415 16.24 -1.55 10.81
CA GLY A 415 16.76 -0.71 11.89
C GLY A 415 15.71 0.22 12.52
N ASP A 416 16.14 1.36 13.07
CA ASP A 416 15.25 2.35 13.66
C ASP A 416 14.49 3.14 12.58
N LYS A 417 13.16 3.17 12.69
CA LYS A 417 12.26 3.92 11.78
C LYS A 417 12.37 5.43 11.93
N LEU A 418 12.97 5.92 13.02
CA LEU A 418 13.14 7.35 13.22
C LEU A 418 14.30 7.92 12.37
N LEU A 419 15.24 7.08 11.95
CA LEU A 419 16.43 7.52 11.23
C LEU A 419 16.22 7.50 9.72
N CYS A 420 16.49 8.63 9.05
CA CYS A 420 16.40 8.76 7.58
C CYS A 420 17.28 7.73 6.83
N GLY A 421 18.43 7.35 7.40
CA GLY A 421 19.36 6.36 6.84
C GLY A 421 18.77 4.97 6.61
N ASN A 422 17.68 4.65 7.32
CA ASN A 422 17.02 3.36 7.28
C ASN A 422 15.90 3.28 6.22
N TYR A 423 15.76 4.31 5.39
CA TYR A 423 14.83 4.35 4.26
C TYR A 423 15.57 4.34 2.92
N ARG A 424 15.00 3.63 1.94
CA ARG A 424 15.44 3.65 0.54
C ARG A 424 14.64 4.66 -0.27
N PRO A 425 15.29 5.50 -1.10
CA PRO A 425 14.59 6.40 -2.01
C PRO A 425 14.13 5.66 -3.27
N ILE A 426 12.84 5.31 -3.37
CA ILE A 426 12.29 4.71 -4.59
C ILE A 426 11.77 5.79 -5.53
N SER A 427 12.48 6.05 -6.63
CA SER A 427 12.08 7.01 -7.65
C SER A 427 10.93 6.47 -8.51
N LEU A 428 9.80 7.17 -8.49
CA LEU A 428 8.72 6.98 -9.43
C LEU A 428 8.93 7.86 -10.66
N SER A 429 9.53 7.29 -11.72
CA SER A 429 9.59 7.95 -13.02
C SER A 429 8.30 7.77 -13.83
N LEU A 430 8.04 8.74 -14.72
CA LEU A 430 6.89 8.78 -15.61
C LEU A 430 6.83 7.53 -16.49
N THR A 431 5.63 7.02 -16.79
CA THR A 431 5.47 5.84 -17.64
C THR A 431 6.09 6.05 -19.03
N LEU A 432 5.86 7.20 -19.67
CA LEU A 432 6.43 7.49 -21.00
C LEU A 432 7.96 7.54 -20.97
N SER A 433 8.54 8.15 -19.93
CA SER A 433 9.98 8.13 -19.64
C SER A 433 10.49 6.68 -19.56
N LYS A 434 9.83 5.79 -18.79
CA LYS A 434 10.18 4.37 -18.71
C LYS A 434 10.07 3.62 -20.04
N ILE A 435 9.12 3.98 -20.91
CA ILE A 435 9.01 3.38 -22.25
C ILE A 435 10.21 3.78 -23.10
N PHE A 436 10.56 5.07 -23.12
CA PHE A 436 11.73 5.56 -23.84
C PHE A 436 13.03 4.92 -23.34
N GLU A 437 13.21 4.88 -22.01
CA GLU A 437 14.35 4.23 -21.37
C GLU A 437 14.47 2.74 -21.76
N LYS A 438 13.35 2.01 -21.91
CA LYS A 438 13.36 0.62 -22.39
C LYS A 438 13.85 0.51 -23.83
N CYS A 439 13.40 1.40 -24.71
CA CYS A 439 13.88 1.45 -26.10
C CYS A 439 15.39 1.70 -26.16
N ILE A 440 15.90 2.63 -25.35
CA ILE A 440 17.35 2.89 -25.24
C ILE A 440 18.06 1.64 -24.71
N LYS A 441 17.56 1.06 -23.61
CA LYS A 441 18.16 -0.12 -22.96
C LYS A 441 18.35 -1.29 -23.92
N VAL A 442 17.37 -1.60 -24.76
CA VAL A 442 17.46 -2.69 -25.75
C VAL A 442 18.66 -2.46 -26.68
N ARG A 443 18.84 -1.24 -27.19
CA ARG A 443 19.94 -0.89 -28.11
C ARG A 443 21.29 -1.01 -27.42
N ILE A 444 21.44 -0.46 -26.21
CA ILE A 444 22.69 -0.52 -25.45
C ILE A 444 23.07 -1.96 -25.09
N VAL A 445 22.13 -2.72 -24.52
CA VAL A 445 22.39 -4.09 -24.07
C VAL A 445 22.78 -4.97 -25.26
N ASN A 446 22.11 -4.82 -26.41
CA ASN A 446 22.48 -5.56 -27.62
C ASN A 446 23.92 -5.24 -28.06
N PHE A 447 24.29 -3.96 -28.13
CA PHE A 447 25.64 -3.54 -28.48
C PHE A 447 26.70 -4.09 -27.51
N LEU A 448 26.51 -3.89 -26.20
CA LEU A 448 27.47 -4.35 -25.19
C LEU A 448 27.61 -5.88 -25.15
N ASN A 449 26.53 -6.62 -25.40
CA ASN A 449 26.58 -8.07 -25.52
C ASN A 449 27.35 -8.51 -26.77
N THR A 450 27.15 -7.86 -27.92
CA THR A 450 27.92 -8.18 -29.14
C THR A 450 29.42 -7.93 -28.99
N LYS A 451 29.81 -6.99 -28.11
CA LYS A 451 31.20 -6.69 -27.78
C LYS A 451 31.72 -7.45 -26.56
N SER A 452 30.92 -8.37 -25.99
CA SER A 452 31.27 -9.12 -24.78
C SER A 452 31.79 -8.24 -23.63
N TYR A 453 31.22 -7.05 -23.48
CA TYR A 453 31.70 -6.02 -22.54
C TYR A 453 31.59 -6.46 -21.08
N PHE A 454 30.44 -7.04 -20.71
CA PHE A 454 30.14 -7.38 -19.32
C PHE A 454 30.94 -8.58 -18.85
N SER A 455 31.59 -8.45 -17.69
CA SER A 455 32.27 -9.56 -17.03
C SER A 455 31.32 -10.74 -16.84
N LYS A 456 31.81 -11.96 -17.09
CA LYS A 456 31.05 -13.20 -16.86
C LYS A 456 30.72 -13.41 -15.37
N LYS A 457 31.42 -12.70 -14.47
CA LYS A 457 31.25 -12.77 -13.03
C LYS A 457 30.29 -11.71 -12.47
N GLN A 458 29.62 -10.94 -13.33
CA GLN A 458 28.46 -10.11 -12.97
C GLN A 458 27.17 -10.90 -13.21
N PHE A 459 26.39 -11.14 -12.17
CA PHE A 459 25.12 -11.88 -12.23
C PHE A 459 23.89 -10.98 -12.02
N GLY A 460 24.08 -9.81 -11.40
CA GLY A 460 23.02 -8.85 -11.15
C GLY A 460 22.59 -8.11 -12.42
N PHE A 461 21.27 -7.90 -12.56
CA PHE A 461 20.65 -7.12 -13.64
C PHE A 461 20.98 -7.56 -15.09
N ARG A 462 21.54 -8.75 -15.27
CA ARG A 462 21.80 -9.34 -16.59
C ARG A 462 20.67 -10.29 -17.00
N THR A 463 20.36 -10.27 -18.29
CA THR A 463 19.40 -11.21 -18.86
C THR A 463 19.98 -12.63 -18.81
N GLY A 464 19.18 -13.59 -18.31
CA GLY A 464 19.58 -15.00 -18.23
C GLY A 464 20.50 -15.33 -17.05
N MET A 465 20.74 -14.40 -16.13
CA MET A 465 21.50 -14.63 -14.89
C MET A 465 20.57 -14.54 -13.68
N SER A 466 20.83 -15.35 -12.67
CA SER A 466 20.09 -15.43 -11.43
C SER A 466 21.00 -15.50 -10.20
N THR A 467 20.42 -15.38 -9.02
CA THR A 467 21.12 -15.58 -7.75
C THR A 467 21.66 -17.01 -7.62
N ASN A 468 20.98 -17.99 -8.22
CA ASN A 468 21.41 -19.39 -8.18
C ASN A 468 22.67 -19.60 -9.01
N ASP A 469 22.80 -18.92 -10.15
CA ASP A 469 23.99 -19.00 -11.00
C ASP A 469 25.21 -18.41 -10.27
N ALA A 470 25.02 -17.29 -9.57
CA ALA A 470 26.06 -16.68 -8.74
C ALA A 470 26.51 -17.62 -7.62
N LEU A 471 25.56 -18.23 -6.89
CA LEU A 471 25.85 -19.17 -5.81
C LEU A 471 26.54 -20.44 -6.33
N PHE A 472 26.12 -20.95 -7.48
CA PHE A 472 26.73 -22.12 -8.10
C PHE A 472 28.20 -21.88 -8.44
N GLU A 473 28.53 -20.73 -9.04
CA GLU A 473 29.90 -20.38 -9.39
C GLU A 473 30.79 -20.21 -8.16
N VAL A 474 30.28 -19.57 -7.10
CA VAL A 474 30.98 -19.44 -5.81
C VAL A 474 31.22 -20.83 -5.18
N ASP A 475 30.20 -21.68 -5.11
CA ASP A 475 30.30 -23.04 -4.56
C ASP A 475 31.27 -23.91 -5.38
N SER A 476 31.24 -23.79 -6.72
CA SER A 476 32.16 -24.48 -7.63
C SER A 476 33.60 -24.08 -7.39
N PHE A 477 33.89 -22.77 -7.25
CA PHE A 477 35.23 -22.28 -6.92
C PHE A 477 35.72 -22.84 -5.59
N ILE A 478 34.88 -22.84 -4.56
CA ILE A 478 35.21 -23.36 -3.23
C ILE A 478 35.53 -24.86 -3.30
N ARG A 479 34.63 -25.67 -3.87
CA ARG A 479 34.81 -27.12 -3.97
C ARG A 479 36.07 -27.49 -4.76
N LYS A 480 36.24 -26.91 -5.94
CA LYS A 480 37.40 -27.17 -6.82
C LYS A 480 38.73 -26.93 -6.11
N ASN A 481 38.82 -25.91 -5.26
CA ASN A 481 40.05 -25.60 -4.54
C ASN A 481 40.22 -26.44 -3.28
N ILE A 482 39.13 -26.78 -2.57
CA ILE A 482 39.18 -27.74 -1.46
C ILE A 482 39.63 -29.12 -1.94
N ASP A 483 39.16 -29.58 -3.10
CA ASP A 483 39.57 -30.87 -3.70
C ASP A 483 41.08 -30.91 -4.01
N LYS A 484 41.67 -29.75 -4.36
CA LYS A 484 43.12 -29.58 -4.51
C LYS A 484 43.88 -29.46 -3.20
N LYS A 485 43.20 -29.61 -2.05
CA LYS A 485 43.71 -29.39 -0.69
C LYS A 485 44.14 -27.94 -0.42
N TYR A 486 43.65 -26.97 -1.20
CA TYR A 486 43.92 -25.56 -0.96
C TYR A 486 42.99 -25.03 0.14
N LYS A 487 43.41 -23.96 0.80
CA LYS A 487 42.57 -23.17 1.70
C LYS A 487 41.88 -22.08 0.88
N VAL A 488 40.63 -21.76 1.21
CA VAL A 488 39.84 -20.74 0.52
C VAL A 488 39.39 -19.70 1.55
N LEU A 489 39.53 -18.43 1.20
CA LEU A 489 39.06 -17.28 1.97
C LEU A 489 38.06 -16.50 1.12
N GLY A 490 36.89 -16.21 1.70
CA GLY A 490 35.88 -15.34 1.09
C GLY A 490 35.81 -14.00 1.81
N ILE A 491 35.88 -12.91 1.05
CA ILE A 491 35.75 -11.54 1.54
C ILE A 491 34.49 -10.95 0.90
N PHE A 492 33.53 -10.54 1.71
CA PHE A 492 32.27 -9.95 1.25
C PHE A 492 32.32 -8.44 1.46
N LEU A 493 32.13 -7.69 0.38
CA LEU A 493 32.21 -6.24 0.37
C LEU A 493 30.80 -5.66 0.45
N ASP A 494 30.57 -4.80 1.44
CA ASP A 494 29.36 -3.98 1.54
C ASP A 494 29.70 -2.54 1.14
N VAL A 495 28.88 -1.94 0.27
CA VAL A 495 29.12 -0.59 -0.27
C VAL A 495 28.02 0.33 0.23
N HIS A 496 28.40 1.46 0.83
CA HIS A 496 27.41 2.43 1.30
C HIS A 496 26.63 3.04 0.14
N LYS A 497 25.35 2.68 0.03
CA LYS A 497 24.37 3.29 -0.89
C LYS A 497 24.93 3.47 -2.30
N ALA A 498 25.44 2.38 -2.88
CA ALA A 498 26.23 2.39 -4.10
C ALA A 498 25.57 3.12 -5.29
N PHE A 499 24.25 2.94 -5.47
CA PHE A 499 23.48 3.62 -6.52
C PHE A 499 23.43 5.14 -6.36
N ASP A 500 23.34 5.61 -5.12
CA ASP A 500 23.15 7.03 -4.79
C ASP A 500 24.49 7.80 -4.84
N CYS A 501 25.62 7.09 -4.83
CA CYS A 501 26.97 7.68 -4.78
C CYS A 501 27.70 7.68 -6.14
N VAL A 502 27.10 7.16 -7.22
CA VAL A 502 27.75 7.11 -8.54
C VAL A 502 28.09 8.51 -9.03
N ASN A 503 29.38 8.80 -9.24
CA ASN A 503 29.82 10.06 -9.81
C ASN A 503 29.51 10.11 -11.32
N HIS A 504 28.90 11.22 -11.76
CA HIS A 504 28.42 11.37 -13.14
C HIS A 504 29.56 11.48 -14.16
N ASP A 505 30.64 12.21 -13.84
CA ASP A 505 31.76 12.39 -14.77
C ASP A 505 32.49 11.06 -15.02
N ILE A 506 32.77 10.32 -13.94
CA ILE A 506 33.38 8.98 -14.02
C ILE A 506 32.48 8.02 -14.79
N LEU A 507 31.16 8.08 -14.57
CA LEU A 507 30.20 7.26 -15.32
C LEU A 507 30.26 7.57 -16.83
N LEU A 508 30.30 8.85 -17.22
CA LEU A 508 30.38 9.25 -18.63
C LEU A 508 31.68 8.82 -19.29
N GLU A 509 32.81 8.88 -18.57
CA GLU A 509 34.11 8.36 -19.04
C GLU A 509 34.05 6.84 -19.24
N LYS A 510 33.42 6.09 -18.32
CA LYS A 510 33.25 4.64 -18.46
C LYS A 510 32.33 4.27 -19.61
N LEU A 511 31.26 5.03 -19.84
CA LEU A 511 30.38 4.86 -21.00
C LEU A 511 31.15 5.07 -22.31
N ASP A 512 32.00 6.09 -22.37
CA ASP A 512 32.85 6.33 -23.54
C ASP A 512 33.78 5.13 -23.81
N LYS A 513 34.47 4.64 -22.77
CA LYS A 513 35.32 3.43 -22.84
C LYS A 513 34.54 2.17 -23.26
N ALA A 514 33.24 2.10 -22.94
CA ALA A 514 32.35 1.03 -23.35
C ALA A 514 31.83 1.16 -24.80
N GLY A 515 32.32 2.13 -25.58
CA GLY A 515 31.89 2.36 -26.96
C GLY A 515 30.62 3.21 -27.08
N ILE A 516 30.13 3.81 -25.98
CA ILE A 516 28.96 4.70 -25.99
C ILE A 516 29.48 6.13 -26.08
N ARG A 517 29.73 6.58 -27.32
CA ARG A 517 30.38 7.86 -27.64
C ARG A 517 29.46 8.83 -28.37
N GLY A 518 29.90 10.08 -28.51
CA GLY A 518 29.22 11.11 -29.29
C GLY A 518 27.78 11.36 -28.84
N VAL A 519 26.84 11.32 -29.78
CA VAL A 519 25.40 11.59 -29.52
C VAL A 519 24.82 10.65 -28.47
N ALA A 520 25.22 9.38 -28.44
CA ALA A 520 24.76 8.43 -27.44
C ALA A 520 25.25 8.78 -26.03
N ASN A 521 26.50 9.22 -25.90
CA ASN A 521 27.04 9.70 -24.63
C ASN A 521 26.34 10.99 -24.19
N ASN A 522 26.11 11.93 -25.13
CA ASN A 522 25.35 13.15 -24.87
C ASN A 522 23.93 12.87 -24.34
N LEU A 523 23.26 11.83 -24.87
CA LEU A 523 21.96 11.39 -24.36
C LEU A 523 22.03 10.96 -22.90
N PHE A 524 23.07 10.21 -22.50
CA PHE A 524 23.27 9.81 -21.11
C PHE A 524 23.67 10.97 -20.21
N LYS A 525 24.54 11.86 -20.69
CA LYS A 525 24.86 13.12 -20.01
C LYS A 525 23.58 13.91 -19.76
N SER A 526 22.74 14.07 -20.76
CA SER A 526 21.44 14.73 -20.63
C SER A 526 20.48 13.97 -19.70
N PHE A 527 20.51 12.63 -19.68
CA PHE A 527 19.65 11.82 -18.80
C PHE A 527 19.97 11.99 -17.31
N ILE A 528 21.25 12.09 -16.95
CA ILE A 528 21.71 12.20 -15.55
C ILE A 528 21.80 13.65 -15.04
N SER A 529 22.02 14.63 -15.94
CA SER A 529 22.15 16.06 -15.57
C SER A 529 20.80 16.79 -15.50
N GLY A 530 20.73 17.78 -14.60
CA GLY A 530 19.55 18.63 -14.44
C GLY A 530 18.32 17.85 -13.97
N ARG A 531 18.54 16.85 -13.11
CA ARG A 531 17.47 16.05 -12.53
C ARG A 531 17.03 16.66 -11.21
N THR A 532 15.73 16.62 -10.98
CA THR A 532 15.14 17.06 -9.71
C THR A 532 14.29 15.95 -9.11
N GLN A 533 14.23 15.92 -7.78
CA GLN A 533 13.34 15.05 -7.02
C GLN A 533 12.58 15.79 -5.93
N ARG A 534 11.39 15.27 -5.65
CA ARG A 534 10.62 15.58 -4.44
C ARG A 534 10.20 14.30 -3.76
N VAL A 535 10.17 14.28 -2.43
CA VAL A 535 9.68 13.16 -1.63
C VAL A 535 8.17 13.29 -1.44
N LYS A 536 7.46 12.16 -1.57
CA LYS A 536 6.02 12.06 -1.29
C LYS A 536 5.76 11.09 -0.14
N ILE A 537 5.01 11.53 0.86
CA ILE A 537 4.48 10.71 1.96
C ILE A 537 2.99 10.96 2.08
N ASP A 538 2.18 9.91 2.01
CA ASP A 538 0.72 10.00 1.95
C ASP A 538 0.30 10.94 0.79
N ASP A 539 -0.34 12.08 1.08
CA ASP A 539 -0.72 13.10 0.08
C ASP A 539 0.15 14.37 0.14
N PHE A 540 1.21 14.36 0.96
CA PHE A 540 2.12 15.49 1.15
C PHE A 540 3.38 15.34 0.29
N PHE A 541 3.94 16.47 -0.12
CA PHE A 541 5.13 16.56 -0.94
C PHE A 541 6.15 17.50 -0.30
N SER A 542 7.44 17.20 -0.47
CA SER A 542 8.53 18.13 -0.19
C SER A 542 8.66 19.18 -1.29
N GLU A 543 9.50 20.18 -1.02
CA GLU A 543 10.10 20.99 -2.08
C GLU A 543 10.93 20.13 -3.05
N SER A 544 11.12 20.63 -4.27
CA SER A 544 11.92 19.98 -5.30
C SER A 544 13.39 20.34 -5.09
N LEU A 545 14.26 19.33 -5.05
CA LEU A 545 15.72 19.51 -4.92
C LEU A 545 16.45 18.90 -6.11
N ASP A 546 17.60 19.48 -6.43
CA ASP A 546 18.48 19.02 -7.51
C ASP A 546 19.31 17.81 -7.09
N ILE A 547 19.54 16.90 -8.03
CA ILE A 547 20.36 15.69 -7.82
C ILE A 547 21.73 15.91 -8.45
N SER A 548 22.78 15.92 -7.63
CA SER A 548 24.17 16.13 -8.07
C SER A 548 24.94 14.84 -8.35
N CYS A 549 24.49 13.71 -7.81
CA CYS A 549 25.18 12.42 -7.94
C CYS A 549 24.20 11.24 -7.90
N GLY A 550 24.70 10.06 -8.25
CA GLY A 550 23.96 8.81 -8.25
C GLY A 550 23.17 8.55 -9.53
N VAL A 551 22.68 7.33 -9.65
CA VAL A 551 21.74 6.89 -10.68
C VAL A 551 20.38 6.60 -10.04
N PRO A 552 19.25 7.14 -10.54
CA PRO A 552 18.01 7.11 -9.79
C PRO A 552 17.45 5.69 -9.65
N GLN A 553 17.31 5.22 -8.41
CA GLN A 553 16.73 3.91 -8.10
C GLN A 553 15.26 3.85 -8.49
N GLY A 554 14.90 2.98 -9.45
CA GLY A 554 13.53 2.85 -9.97
C GLY A 554 13.34 3.30 -11.42
N THR A 555 14.39 3.87 -12.02
CA THR A 555 14.52 4.03 -13.48
C THR A 555 14.87 2.68 -14.14
N VAL A 556 14.62 2.58 -15.45
CA VAL A 556 14.94 1.39 -16.24
C VAL A 556 16.43 1.35 -16.59
N LEU A 557 17.04 2.52 -16.83
CA LEU A 557 18.46 2.66 -17.17
C LEU A 557 19.37 2.66 -15.93
N GLY A 558 18.89 3.05 -14.75
CA GLY A 558 19.70 3.12 -13.53
C GLY A 558 20.51 1.84 -13.22
N PRO A 559 19.88 0.66 -13.16
CA PRO A 559 20.59 -0.61 -12.97
C PRO A 559 21.60 -0.93 -14.07
N LEU A 560 21.31 -0.57 -15.33
CA LEU A 560 22.23 -0.78 -16.45
C LEU A 560 23.48 0.10 -16.30
N LEU A 561 23.29 1.37 -15.98
CA LEU A 561 24.38 2.33 -15.77
C LEU A 561 25.26 1.90 -14.59
N PHE A 562 24.66 1.39 -13.52
CA PHE A 562 25.40 0.87 -12.38
C PHE A 562 26.27 -0.34 -12.73
N ILE A 563 25.73 -1.34 -13.46
CA ILE A 563 26.55 -2.50 -13.84
C ILE A 563 27.66 -2.13 -14.83
N ILE A 564 27.47 -1.12 -15.68
CA ILE A 564 28.54 -0.58 -16.52
C ILE A 564 29.60 0.10 -15.64
N PHE A 565 29.18 0.86 -14.65
CA PHE A 565 30.07 1.57 -13.73
C PHE A 565 30.99 0.62 -12.96
N ILE A 566 30.46 -0.49 -12.43
CA ILE A 566 31.23 -1.46 -11.64
C ILE A 566 31.93 -2.54 -12.48
N ASN A 567 31.71 -2.57 -13.80
CA ASN A 567 32.18 -3.67 -14.65
C ASN A 567 33.71 -3.84 -14.65
N ASP A 568 34.46 -2.74 -14.56
CA ASP A 568 35.92 -2.78 -14.54
C ASP A 568 36.50 -3.29 -13.21
N LEU A 569 35.77 -3.19 -12.08
CA LEU A 569 36.13 -3.86 -10.82
C LEU A 569 36.24 -5.38 -11.02
N LEU A 570 35.28 -5.95 -11.75
CA LEU A 570 35.22 -7.38 -12.04
C LEU A 570 36.19 -7.85 -13.11
N ASN A 571 36.87 -6.92 -13.79
CA ASN A 571 37.86 -7.19 -14.83
C ASN A 571 39.29 -6.84 -14.37
N ILE A 572 39.49 -6.56 -13.08
CA ILE A 572 40.83 -6.45 -12.50
C ILE A 572 41.59 -7.74 -12.81
N LYS A 573 42.76 -7.62 -13.42
CA LYS A 573 43.60 -8.78 -13.73
C LYS A 573 44.12 -9.38 -12.41
N THR A 574 43.68 -10.58 -12.11
CA THR A 574 44.07 -11.32 -10.92
C THR A 574 44.75 -12.64 -11.27
N ASN A 575 45.41 -13.25 -10.28
CA ASN A 575 45.87 -14.63 -10.39
C ASN A 575 44.67 -15.58 -10.55
N ILE A 576 44.88 -16.74 -11.17
CA ILE A 576 43.80 -17.74 -11.40
C ILE A 576 43.15 -18.25 -10.10
N ASN A 577 43.80 -18.02 -8.97
CA ASN A 577 43.39 -18.39 -7.63
C ASN A 577 42.59 -17.29 -6.91
N ILE A 578 42.29 -16.19 -7.60
CA ILE A 578 41.57 -15.03 -7.07
C ILE A 578 40.45 -14.69 -8.05
N GLU A 579 39.20 -14.82 -7.61
CA GLU A 579 38.03 -14.48 -8.42
C GLU A 579 37.12 -13.49 -7.69
N LEU A 580 36.60 -12.52 -8.44
CA LEU A 580 35.62 -11.55 -7.95
C LEU A 580 34.27 -11.88 -8.59
N PHE A 581 33.23 -11.96 -7.76
CA PHE A 581 31.86 -12.19 -8.18
C PHE A 581 30.99 -11.04 -7.69
N SER A 582 30.08 -10.53 -8.52
CA SER A 582 29.10 -9.56 -8.07
C SER A 582 27.68 -9.93 -8.47
N PHE A 583 26.75 -9.63 -7.58
CA PHE A 583 25.34 -9.51 -7.89
C PHE A 583 24.93 -8.05 -7.65
N ALA A 584 25.02 -7.24 -8.71
CA ALA A 584 24.88 -5.78 -8.60
C ALA A 584 25.95 -5.16 -7.71
N ASP A 585 25.56 -4.57 -6.57
CA ASP A 585 26.45 -3.94 -5.59
C ASP A 585 27.10 -4.95 -4.64
N ASP A 586 26.42 -6.06 -4.33
CA ASP A 586 26.98 -7.14 -3.51
C ASP A 586 28.15 -7.79 -4.24
N THR A 587 29.36 -7.67 -3.69
CA THR A 587 30.59 -8.19 -4.31
C THR A 587 31.34 -9.10 -3.35
N ALA A 588 31.74 -10.27 -3.83
CA ALA A 588 32.54 -11.24 -3.09
C ALA A 588 33.88 -11.46 -3.80
N ILE A 589 34.96 -11.43 -3.02
CA ILE A 589 36.32 -11.82 -3.45
C ILE A 589 36.59 -13.20 -2.86
N LEU A 590 36.91 -14.18 -3.71
CA LEU A 590 37.37 -15.49 -3.28
C LEU A 590 38.86 -15.63 -3.60
N VAL A 591 39.65 -15.97 -2.60
CA VAL A 591 41.09 -16.21 -2.70
C VAL A 591 41.35 -17.65 -2.29
N SER A 592 42.20 -18.37 -3.02
CA SER A 592 42.60 -19.72 -2.67
C SER A 592 44.11 -19.90 -2.69
N ASN A 593 44.66 -20.60 -1.71
CA ASN A 593 46.11 -20.87 -1.67
C ASN A 593 46.41 -22.15 -0.89
N PRO A 594 47.45 -22.93 -1.26
CA PRO A 594 47.89 -24.08 -0.47
C PRO A 594 48.25 -23.73 0.99
N THR A 595 48.85 -22.56 1.23
CA THR A 595 49.32 -22.15 2.56
C THR A 595 48.51 -20.99 3.11
N VAL A 596 48.27 -21.00 4.42
CA VAL A 596 47.50 -19.95 5.11
C VAL A 596 48.23 -18.61 5.05
N TYR A 597 49.56 -18.60 5.16
CA TYR A 597 50.37 -17.38 5.07
C TYR A 597 50.19 -16.68 3.71
N ASN A 598 50.34 -17.41 2.60
CA ASN A 598 50.17 -16.85 1.26
C ASN A 598 48.72 -16.48 0.98
N LEU A 599 47.74 -17.25 1.52
CA LEU A 599 46.32 -16.90 1.44
C LEU A 599 46.06 -15.50 2.02
N TYR A 600 46.55 -15.23 3.23
CA TYR A 600 46.41 -13.92 3.86
C TYR A 600 47.16 -12.82 3.10
N TYR A 601 48.36 -13.11 2.59
CA TYR A 601 49.13 -12.16 1.80
C TYR A 601 48.41 -11.77 0.50
N GLU A 602 47.95 -12.76 -0.28
CA GLU A 602 47.20 -12.54 -1.52
C GLU A 602 45.87 -11.82 -1.25
N ALA A 603 45.17 -12.18 -0.17
CA ALA A 603 43.93 -11.56 0.25
C ALA A 603 44.08 -10.07 0.58
N ASN A 604 45.11 -9.70 1.34
CA ASN A 604 45.37 -8.29 1.65
C ASN A 604 45.79 -7.50 0.40
N ASN A 605 46.58 -8.10 -0.50
CA ASN A 605 46.99 -7.45 -1.74
C ASN A 605 45.81 -7.16 -2.68
N ILE A 606 44.90 -8.13 -2.86
CA ILE A 606 43.70 -7.91 -3.67
C ILE A 606 42.76 -6.91 -2.99
N LEU A 607 42.60 -6.98 -1.66
CA LEU A 607 41.77 -6.04 -0.92
C LEU A 607 42.28 -4.59 -1.05
N ASN A 608 43.59 -4.37 -0.98
CA ASN A 608 44.21 -3.06 -1.22
C ASN A 608 43.97 -2.56 -2.66
N THR A 609 44.06 -3.46 -3.64
CA THR A 609 43.80 -3.12 -5.05
C THR A 609 42.34 -2.72 -5.25
N VAL A 610 41.41 -3.49 -4.67
CA VAL A 610 39.97 -3.22 -4.71
C VAL A 610 39.63 -1.94 -3.97
N TYR A 611 40.22 -1.70 -2.80
CA TYR A 611 40.07 -0.45 -2.06
C TYR A 611 40.53 0.75 -2.89
N GLY A 612 41.70 0.66 -3.53
CA GLY A 612 42.18 1.69 -4.47
C GLY A 612 41.20 1.96 -5.62
N TRP A 613 40.54 0.91 -6.15
CA TRP A 613 39.47 1.07 -7.13
C TRP A 613 38.26 1.85 -6.55
N PHE A 614 37.80 1.52 -5.33
CA PHE A 614 36.70 2.23 -4.67
C PHE A 614 37.01 3.71 -4.47
N CYS A 615 38.21 4.04 -3.97
CA CYS A 615 38.67 5.41 -3.78
C CYS A 615 38.66 6.20 -5.10
N LYS A 616 39.23 5.63 -6.18
CA LYS A 616 39.27 6.26 -7.52
C LYS A 616 37.87 6.50 -8.09
N ASN A 617 36.95 5.58 -7.82
CA ASN A 617 35.57 5.67 -8.29
C ASN A 617 34.66 6.47 -7.35
N LYS A 618 35.22 7.12 -6.31
CA LYS A 618 34.49 7.92 -5.32
C LYS A 618 33.34 7.13 -4.68
N LEU A 619 33.60 5.87 -4.32
CA LEU A 619 32.67 4.99 -3.61
C LEU A 619 33.27 4.60 -2.26
N LYS A 620 32.40 4.46 -1.24
CA LYS A 620 32.81 4.15 0.14
C LYS A 620 32.36 2.76 0.56
N LEU A 621 33.30 1.94 1.01
CA LEU A 621 33.01 0.65 1.63
C LEU A 621 32.43 0.85 3.04
N ASN A 622 31.48 -0.01 3.39
CA ASN A 622 30.93 -0.09 4.74
C ASN A 622 31.83 -1.00 5.58
N LEU A 623 32.68 -0.38 6.39
CA LEU A 623 33.58 -1.05 7.34
C LEU A 623 32.87 -1.12 8.69
N THR A 624 31.82 -1.93 8.78
CA THR A 624 31.13 -2.24 10.05
C THR A 624 31.75 -3.41 10.76
#